data_AF-A0A817MWN1-F1
#
_entry.id   AF-A0A817MWN1-F1
#
_cell.length_a   1.000
_cell.length_b   1.000
_cell.length_c   1.000
_cell.angle_alpha   90.00
_cell.angle_beta   90.00
_cell.angle_gamma   90.00
#
_symmetry.space_group_name_H-M   'P 1'
#
loop_
_entity.id
_entity.type
_entity.pdbx_description
1 polymer ?
#
loop_
_entity_poly.entity_id
_entity_poly.type
_entity_poly.pdbx_seq_one_letter_code
_entity_poly.pdbx_strand_id
1 'polypeptide(L)'
;MATILLTYLLLIIPVNGQSPCDEISFVDRAGWGARKPTSITNLTRKPLSFYVIHHTYQPPNCYDDVSCIQRVQAIQDLHQIDRGWVDIGYHFLVGENGKVYEGRGWDRQGAHAPEWNDDAYGICIIGDFRTASPNEKALNAVDSWIRCGIALGHVKKDYYIITHRQSQRPGYTECPGDGTFNVVNKWSRFCSFQNSGANLTVNETRVSLGLNFCEKELGLSSSAPIHLFTPIVLFHLLLTYLF
;
A
#
# COMPACT_ATOMS: atom_id res chain seq x y z
N MET A 1 -41.98 48.21 15.21
CA MET A 1 -41.76 47.27 14.09
C MET A 1 -40.27 47.00 14.03
N ALA A 2 -39.82 45.80 14.41
CA ALA A 2 -38.41 45.41 14.40
C ALA A 2 -38.18 44.42 13.25
N THR A 3 -37.41 44.83 12.25
CA THR A 3 -37.00 43.99 11.12
C THR A 3 -35.74 43.22 11.50
N ILE A 4 -35.85 41.89 11.56
CA ILE A 4 -34.72 40.97 11.77
C ILE A 4 -34.06 40.74 10.40
N LEU A 5 -32.86 41.25 10.21
CA LEU A 5 -32.04 40.99 9.02
C LEU A 5 -31.30 39.67 9.24
N LEU A 6 -31.76 38.57 8.64
CA LEU A 6 -31.00 37.32 8.60
C LEU A 6 -29.85 37.46 7.60
N THR A 7 -28.65 37.73 8.09
CA THR A 7 -27.42 37.57 7.29
C THR A 7 -27.06 36.09 7.24
N TYR A 8 -27.30 35.46 6.09
CA TYR A 8 -26.77 34.13 5.79
C TYR A 8 -25.27 34.23 5.54
N LEU A 9 -24.48 33.78 6.51
CA LEU A 9 -23.04 33.58 6.34
C LEU A 9 -22.84 32.29 5.51
N LEU A 10 -22.67 32.43 4.19
CA LEU A 10 -22.19 31.36 3.33
C LEU A 10 -20.76 31.03 3.74
N LEU A 11 -20.58 29.93 4.49
CA LEU A 11 -19.28 29.31 4.68
C LEU A 11 -18.81 28.78 3.32
N ILE A 12 -17.97 29.56 2.64
CA ILE A 12 -17.18 29.06 1.52
C ILE A 12 -16.14 28.13 2.13
N ILE A 13 -16.44 26.84 2.19
CA ILE A 13 -15.43 25.82 2.45
C ILE A 13 -14.56 25.78 1.19
N PRO A 14 -13.27 26.15 1.23
CA PRO A 14 -12.40 25.92 0.09
C PRO A 14 -12.25 24.41 -0.04
N VAL A 15 -12.97 23.81 -0.99
CA VAL A 15 -12.67 22.45 -1.45
C VAL A 15 -11.40 22.56 -2.27
N ASN A 16 -10.24 22.57 -1.60
CA ASN A 16 -8.98 22.30 -2.28
C ASN A 16 -8.99 20.80 -2.63
N GLY A 17 -9.75 20.47 -3.68
CA GLY A 17 -9.92 19.13 -4.23
C GLY A 17 -8.72 18.71 -5.06
N GLN A 18 -7.51 18.79 -4.49
CA GLN A 18 -6.33 18.21 -5.12
C GLN A 18 -6.49 16.68 -5.06
N SER A 19 -6.50 16.02 -6.22
CA SER A 19 -6.55 14.57 -6.26
C SER A 19 -5.26 14.02 -5.64
N PRO A 20 -5.32 12.93 -4.85
CA PRO A 20 -4.11 12.26 -4.37
C PRO A 20 -3.16 11.80 -5.49
N CYS A 21 -3.63 11.78 -6.75
CA CYS A 21 -2.85 11.43 -7.92
C CYS A 21 -2.04 12.61 -8.51
N ASP A 22 -2.37 13.87 -8.18
CA ASP A 22 -1.81 15.04 -8.89
C ASP A 22 -0.34 15.30 -8.53
N GLU A 23 0.10 14.89 -7.34
CA GLU A 23 1.48 15.05 -6.86
C GLU A 23 2.42 13.94 -7.34
N ILE A 24 1.92 12.99 -8.13
CA ILE A 24 2.65 11.80 -8.52
C ILE A 24 3.39 12.02 -9.84
N SER A 25 4.72 11.91 -9.79
CA SER A 25 5.54 11.77 -10.98
C SER A 25 5.48 10.34 -11.50
N PHE A 26 4.52 10.06 -12.38
CA PHE A 26 4.29 8.75 -12.98
C PHE A 26 4.97 8.62 -14.35
N VAL A 27 5.67 7.51 -14.57
CA VAL A 27 6.28 7.14 -15.85
C VAL A 27 5.60 5.87 -16.35
N ASP A 28 4.77 6.03 -17.37
CA ASP A 28 4.07 4.91 -18.00
C ASP A 28 5.03 3.98 -18.75
N ARG A 29 4.52 2.84 -19.21
CA ARG A 29 5.31 1.86 -19.96
C ARG A 29 6.01 2.43 -21.19
N ALA A 30 5.39 3.36 -21.90
CA ALA A 30 6.00 3.98 -23.08
C ALA A 30 7.17 4.90 -22.67
N GLY A 31 7.00 5.67 -21.60
CA GLY A 31 7.95 6.65 -21.10
C GLY A 31 9.27 6.06 -20.63
N TRP A 32 9.28 4.84 -20.10
CA TRP A 32 10.53 4.13 -19.77
C TRP A 32 10.98 3.13 -20.85
N GLY A 33 10.28 3.05 -21.99
CA GLY A 33 10.68 2.22 -23.12
C GLY A 33 10.42 0.72 -22.92
N ALA A 34 9.29 0.35 -22.31
CA ALA A 34 8.94 -1.02 -22.03
C ALA A 34 8.83 -1.91 -23.28
N ARG A 35 9.41 -3.12 -23.20
CA ARG A 35 9.03 -4.20 -24.11
C ARG A 35 7.56 -4.57 -23.91
N LYS A 36 6.90 -5.03 -24.98
CA LYS A 36 5.54 -5.58 -24.89
C LYS A 36 5.55 -6.87 -24.04
N PRO A 37 4.50 -7.12 -23.25
CA PRO A 37 4.33 -8.41 -22.59
C PRO A 37 4.14 -9.50 -23.66
N THR A 38 4.65 -10.71 -23.41
CA THR A 38 4.53 -11.84 -24.36
C THR A 38 3.14 -12.47 -24.34
N SER A 39 2.42 -12.34 -23.22
CA SER A 39 0.99 -12.60 -23.11
C SER A 39 0.37 -11.73 -22.02
N ILE A 40 -0.96 -11.64 -21.99
CA ILE A 40 -1.69 -10.83 -21.01
C ILE A 40 -2.66 -11.74 -20.25
N THR A 41 -2.53 -11.73 -18.93
CA THR A 41 -3.53 -12.27 -18.00
C THR A 41 -4.08 -11.10 -17.19
N ASN A 42 -5.39 -10.87 -17.28
CA ASN A 42 -6.05 -9.81 -16.53
C ASN A 42 -6.35 -10.26 -15.11
N LEU A 43 -6.36 -9.32 -14.18
CA LEU A 43 -6.86 -9.58 -12.83
C LEU A 43 -8.32 -9.99 -12.89
N THR A 44 -8.67 -11.04 -12.15
CA THR A 44 -10.07 -11.53 -12.10
C THR A 44 -10.90 -10.83 -11.03
N ARG A 45 -10.24 -10.19 -10.06
CA ARG A 45 -10.86 -9.52 -8.91
C ARG A 45 -10.44 -8.06 -8.84
N LYS A 46 -11.41 -7.16 -8.72
CA LYS A 46 -11.21 -5.72 -8.46
C LYS A 46 -12.42 -5.16 -7.68
N PRO A 47 -12.24 -4.14 -6.81
CA PRO A 47 -10.96 -3.65 -6.31
C PRO A 47 -10.25 -4.66 -5.41
N LEU A 48 -8.92 -4.61 -5.38
CA LEU A 48 -8.11 -5.46 -4.50
C LEU A 48 -7.99 -4.88 -3.08
N SER A 49 -7.71 -5.74 -2.10
CA SER A 49 -7.57 -5.35 -0.70
C SER A 49 -6.11 -5.16 -0.26
N PHE A 50 -5.13 -5.62 -1.02
CA PHE A 50 -3.74 -5.71 -0.54
C PHE A 50 -2.73 -4.99 -1.42
N TYR A 51 -1.74 -4.40 -0.77
CA TYR A 51 -0.43 -4.10 -1.35
C TYR A 51 0.63 -5.02 -0.74
N VAL A 52 1.55 -5.50 -1.58
CA VAL A 52 2.77 -6.21 -1.14
C VAL A 52 3.97 -5.34 -1.48
N ILE A 53 4.73 -4.92 -0.47
CA ILE A 53 5.94 -4.13 -0.67
C ILE A 53 7.17 -5.02 -0.89
N HIS A 54 7.95 -4.67 -1.90
CA HIS A 54 9.18 -5.35 -2.32
C HIS A 54 10.36 -4.38 -2.37
N HIS A 55 11.56 -4.95 -2.40
CA HIS A 55 12.72 -4.30 -2.99
C HIS A 55 13.21 -5.09 -4.21
N THR A 56 14.11 -4.52 -5.00
CA THR A 56 14.75 -5.27 -6.10
C THR A 56 15.90 -6.11 -5.58
N TYR A 57 16.62 -5.67 -4.55
CA TYR A 57 17.97 -6.11 -4.16
C TYR A 57 18.99 -5.87 -5.28
N GLN A 58 18.78 -6.51 -6.43
CA GLN A 58 19.41 -6.17 -7.69
C GLN A 58 18.34 -5.91 -8.77
N PRO A 59 18.49 -4.86 -9.57
CA PRO A 59 19.63 -3.95 -9.63
C PRO A 59 19.60 -2.92 -8.46
N PRO A 60 20.72 -2.20 -8.19
CA PRO A 60 20.83 -1.32 -7.03
C PRO A 60 20.00 -0.04 -7.21
N ASN A 61 19.99 0.78 -6.15
CA ASN A 61 19.30 2.06 -6.07
C ASN A 61 19.58 2.96 -7.28
N CYS A 62 18.62 3.82 -7.61
CA CYS A 62 18.71 4.79 -8.70
C CYS A 62 18.15 6.14 -8.25
N TYR A 63 18.87 7.23 -8.50
CA TYR A 63 18.59 8.54 -7.91
C TYR A 63 18.16 9.60 -8.91
N ASP A 64 18.33 9.32 -10.20
CA ASP A 64 17.99 10.19 -11.31
C ASP A 64 17.15 9.41 -12.35
N ASP A 65 16.51 10.14 -13.25
CA ASP A 65 15.59 9.57 -14.23
C ASP A 65 16.25 8.57 -15.17
N VAL A 66 17.48 8.86 -15.62
CA VAL A 66 18.19 8.01 -16.58
C VAL A 66 18.56 6.69 -15.91
N SER A 67 19.17 6.76 -14.72
CA SER A 67 19.53 5.54 -13.99
C SER A 67 18.30 4.73 -13.62
N CYS A 68 17.20 5.35 -13.18
CA CYS A 68 16.00 4.60 -12.83
C CYS A 68 15.32 3.94 -14.03
N ILE A 69 15.22 4.61 -15.18
CA ILE A 69 14.71 3.98 -16.40
C ILE A 69 15.56 2.76 -16.77
N GLN A 70 16.89 2.90 -16.73
CA GLN A 70 17.81 1.77 -17.00
C GLN A 70 17.60 0.61 -16.00
N ARG A 71 17.34 0.90 -14.72
CA ARG A 71 17.03 -0.15 -13.72
C ARG A 71 15.72 -0.86 -14.03
N VAL A 72 14.65 -0.12 -14.36
CA VAL A 72 13.35 -0.71 -14.72
C VAL A 72 13.46 -1.61 -15.95
N GLN A 73 14.19 -1.16 -16.98
CA GLN A 73 14.48 -1.96 -18.18
C GLN A 73 15.26 -3.23 -17.84
N ALA A 74 16.33 -3.13 -17.04
CA ALA A 74 17.10 -4.29 -16.61
C ALA A 74 16.27 -5.31 -15.82
N ILE A 75 15.32 -4.85 -14.99
CA ILE A 75 14.40 -5.72 -14.27
C ILE A 75 13.43 -6.41 -15.24
N GLN A 76 12.94 -5.71 -16.26
CA GLN A 76 12.09 -6.33 -17.28
C GLN A 76 12.88 -7.37 -18.09
N ASP A 77 14.12 -7.09 -18.45
CA ASP A 77 14.98 -8.02 -19.17
C ASP A 77 15.27 -9.28 -18.35
N LEU A 78 15.65 -9.12 -17.07
CA LEU A 78 15.82 -10.24 -16.16
C LEU A 78 14.56 -11.11 -16.08
N HIS A 79 13.38 -10.49 -16.02
CA HIS A 79 12.12 -11.24 -15.92
C HIS A 79 11.72 -11.91 -17.24
N GLN A 80 11.77 -11.22 -18.36
CA GLN A 80 11.28 -11.75 -19.64
C GLN A 80 12.32 -12.62 -20.35
N ILE A 81 13.57 -12.17 -20.42
CA ILE A 81 14.63 -12.85 -21.17
C ILE A 81 15.20 -13.98 -20.33
N ASP A 82 15.66 -13.68 -19.11
CA ASP A 82 16.41 -14.66 -18.33
C ASP A 82 15.50 -15.66 -17.62
N ARG A 83 14.32 -15.23 -17.16
CA ARG A 83 13.34 -16.09 -16.45
C ARG A 83 12.17 -16.54 -17.30
N GLY A 84 12.02 -16.05 -18.53
CA GLY A 84 10.92 -16.42 -19.42
C GLY A 84 9.53 -15.98 -18.94
N TRP A 85 9.43 -14.99 -18.06
CA TRP A 85 8.15 -14.48 -17.59
C TRP A 85 7.46 -13.65 -18.67
N VAL A 86 6.14 -13.50 -18.54
CA VAL A 86 5.34 -12.76 -19.53
C VAL A 86 5.70 -11.27 -19.59
N ASP A 87 6.14 -10.71 -18.47
CA ASP A 87 6.51 -9.31 -18.28
C ASP A 87 7.24 -9.13 -16.94
N ILE A 88 7.68 -7.91 -16.64
CA ILE A 88 8.16 -7.48 -15.31
C ILE A 88 7.19 -7.95 -14.20
N GLY A 89 7.70 -8.51 -13.11
CA GLY A 89 6.84 -9.20 -12.12
C GLY A 89 5.97 -8.29 -11.25
N TYR A 90 6.35 -7.02 -11.09
CA TYR A 90 5.66 -6.06 -10.21
C TYR A 90 4.59 -5.27 -10.97
N HIS A 91 3.59 -4.77 -10.26
CA HIS A 91 2.60 -3.88 -10.86
C HIS A 91 3.19 -2.47 -11.02
N PHE A 92 3.95 -2.02 -10.01
CA PHE A 92 4.61 -0.72 -10.00
C PHE A 92 5.99 -0.81 -9.37
N LEU A 93 6.89 0.06 -9.82
CA LEU A 93 8.23 0.22 -9.26
C LEU A 93 8.43 1.68 -8.82
N VAL A 94 9.24 1.91 -7.79
CA VAL A 94 9.53 3.25 -7.27
C VAL A 94 11.04 3.44 -7.16
N GLY A 95 11.55 4.48 -7.79
CA GLY A 95 12.96 4.86 -7.70
C GLY A 95 13.24 5.78 -6.51
N GLU A 96 14.50 5.89 -6.10
CA GLU A 96 14.94 6.88 -5.10
C GLU A 96 14.88 8.31 -5.65
N ASN A 97 14.60 8.50 -6.94
CA ASN A 97 14.22 9.78 -7.53
C ASN A 97 12.77 10.22 -7.19
N GLY A 98 11.98 9.36 -6.54
CA GLY A 98 10.58 9.65 -6.15
C GLY A 98 9.56 9.45 -7.26
N LYS A 99 9.93 8.81 -8.37
CA LYS A 99 9.00 8.51 -9.47
C LYS A 99 8.43 7.11 -9.36
N VAL A 100 7.18 6.96 -9.79
CA VAL A 100 6.50 5.68 -9.94
C VAL A 100 6.59 5.23 -11.40
N TYR A 101 7.08 4.03 -11.65
CA TYR A 101 7.21 3.43 -12.97
C TYR A 101 6.17 2.33 -13.13
N GLU A 102 5.42 2.38 -14.22
CA GLU A 102 4.41 1.38 -14.55
C GLU A 102 5.06 0.04 -14.90
N GLY A 103 4.83 -0.98 -14.09
CA GLY A 103 5.11 -2.37 -14.43
C GLY A 103 3.93 -2.98 -15.17
N ARG A 104 3.30 -3.99 -14.57
CA ARG A 104 2.08 -4.60 -15.13
C ARG A 104 0.83 -3.71 -15.06
N GLY A 105 0.88 -2.62 -14.30
CA GLY A 105 -0.23 -1.68 -14.16
C GLY A 105 -1.37 -2.23 -13.30
N TRP A 106 -2.51 -1.55 -13.28
CA TRP A 106 -3.64 -1.87 -12.41
C TRP A 106 -4.51 -3.04 -12.91
N ASP A 107 -4.37 -3.44 -14.18
CA ASP A 107 -5.35 -4.32 -14.80
C ASP A 107 -4.91 -5.78 -14.96
N ARG A 108 -3.63 -6.06 -14.77
CA ARG A 108 -3.00 -7.34 -15.11
C ARG A 108 -2.47 -8.05 -13.88
N GLN A 109 -2.57 -9.37 -13.89
CA GLN A 109 -2.05 -10.22 -12.82
C GLN A 109 -0.53 -10.06 -12.65
N GLY A 110 -0.07 -9.97 -11.41
CA GLY A 110 1.34 -9.91 -11.02
C GLY A 110 2.13 -11.21 -11.25
N ALA A 111 3.43 -11.17 -10.96
CA ALA A 111 4.28 -12.35 -10.75
C ALA A 111 5.30 -12.15 -9.61
N HIS A 112 4.95 -11.31 -8.63
CA HIS A 112 5.85 -10.85 -7.57
C HIS A 112 5.77 -11.64 -6.27
N ALA A 113 4.63 -12.27 -5.98
CA ALA A 113 4.42 -13.03 -4.74
C ALA A 113 3.49 -14.23 -5.03
N PRO A 114 4.01 -15.47 -5.00
CA PRO A 114 3.20 -16.67 -5.24
C PRO A 114 1.96 -16.68 -4.35
N GLU A 115 0.81 -17.11 -4.89
CA GLU A 115 -0.53 -17.10 -4.24
C GLU A 115 -1.14 -15.71 -3.98
N TRP A 116 -0.40 -14.61 -4.17
CA TRP A 116 -0.92 -13.24 -4.00
C TRP A 116 -1.04 -12.47 -5.33
N ASN A 117 -0.52 -13.03 -6.42
CA ASN A 117 -0.41 -12.34 -7.72
C ASN A 117 -1.73 -11.88 -8.36
N ASP A 118 -2.88 -12.48 -7.99
CA ASP A 118 -4.21 -12.09 -8.48
C ASP A 118 -5.06 -11.34 -7.42
N ASP A 119 -4.50 -11.13 -6.21
CA ASP A 119 -5.23 -10.60 -5.07
C ASP A 119 -4.53 -9.39 -4.39
N ALA A 120 -3.30 -9.07 -4.79
CA ALA A 120 -2.55 -7.94 -4.26
C ALA A 120 -1.72 -7.21 -5.31
N TYR A 121 -1.60 -5.89 -5.17
CA TYR A 121 -0.70 -5.08 -5.98
C TYR A 121 0.72 -5.07 -5.38
N GLY A 122 1.66 -5.70 -6.08
CA GLY A 122 3.09 -5.57 -5.79
C GLY A 122 3.68 -4.21 -6.18
N ILE A 123 4.20 -3.49 -5.19
CA ILE A 123 5.00 -2.26 -5.36
C ILE A 123 6.45 -2.58 -4.99
N CYS A 124 7.39 -2.33 -5.91
CA CYS A 124 8.81 -2.63 -5.70
C CYS A 124 9.66 -1.36 -5.64
N ILE A 125 10.31 -1.13 -4.51
CA ILE A 125 11.25 -0.01 -4.36
C ILE A 125 12.61 -0.45 -4.92
N ILE A 126 13.13 0.28 -5.91
CA ILE A 126 14.36 -0.07 -6.62
C ILE A 126 15.56 0.19 -5.71
N GLY A 127 16.22 -0.87 -5.25
CA GLY A 127 17.40 -0.80 -4.40
C GLY A 127 17.63 -2.03 -3.52
N ASP A 128 18.74 -2.00 -2.79
CA ASP A 128 19.04 -2.92 -1.70
C ASP A 128 18.74 -2.24 -0.36
N PHE A 129 17.66 -2.67 0.27
CA PHE A 129 17.18 -2.13 1.54
C PHE A 129 17.24 -3.16 2.67
N ARG A 130 18.17 -4.11 2.60
CA ARG A 130 18.41 -5.04 3.72
C ARG A 130 18.80 -4.29 4.99
N THR A 131 19.59 -3.22 4.88
CA THR A 131 20.04 -2.43 6.03
C THR A 131 19.50 -1.00 6.02
N ALA A 132 19.73 -0.25 4.94
CA ALA A 132 19.26 1.13 4.80
C ALA A 132 17.77 1.18 4.45
N SER A 133 17.06 2.20 4.95
CA SER A 133 15.69 2.49 4.51
C SER A 133 15.69 3.21 3.16
N PRO A 134 14.61 3.12 2.38
CA PRO A 134 14.38 4.00 1.25
C PRO A 134 14.40 5.48 1.68
N ASN A 135 14.83 6.35 0.78
CA ASN A 135 14.79 7.78 1.02
C ASN A 135 13.35 8.33 1.07
N GLU A 136 13.21 9.54 1.59
CA GLU A 136 11.91 10.18 1.78
C GLU A 136 11.12 10.35 0.48
N LYS A 137 11.79 10.63 -0.65
CA LYS A 137 11.12 10.78 -1.96
C LYS A 137 10.46 9.47 -2.39
N ALA A 138 11.15 8.35 -2.24
CA ALA A 138 10.60 7.03 -2.57
C ALA A 138 9.43 6.67 -1.64
N LEU A 139 9.56 6.91 -0.33
CA LEU A 139 8.50 6.61 0.64
C LEU A 139 7.24 7.45 0.37
N ASN A 140 7.40 8.75 0.12
CA ASN A 140 6.28 9.65 -0.21
C ASN A 140 5.62 9.27 -1.54
N ALA A 141 6.40 8.82 -2.53
CA ALA A 141 5.86 8.32 -3.79
C ALA A 141 5.02 7.05 -3.60
N VAL A 142 5.46 6.11 -2.74
CA VAL A 142 4.67 4.91 -2.42
C VAL A 142 3.37 5.28 -1.71
N ASP A 143 3.41 6.15 -0.69
CA ASP A 143 2.20 6.59 0.03
C ASP A 143 1.19 7.27 -0.91
N SER A 144 1.68 8.21 -1.73
CA SER A 144 0.85 8.91 -2.71
C SER A 144 0.26 7.95 -3.74
N TRP A 145 1.04 6.99 -4.24
CA TRP A 145 0.57 5.99 -5.19
C TRP A 145 -0.51 5.09 -4.61
N ILE A 146 -0.35 4.66 -3.36
CA ILE A 146 -1.36 3.88 -2.63
C ILE A 146 -2.68 4.66 -2.54
N ARG A 147 -2.61 5.94 -2.14
CA ARG A 147 -3.79 6.82 -2.03
C ARG A 147 -4.44 7.08 -3.38
N CYS A 148 -3.64 7.23 -4.44
CA CYS A 148 -4.14 7.37 -5.81
C CYS A 148 -4.87 6.10 -6.27
N GLY A 149 -4.34 4.91 -6.00
CA GLY A 149 -5.01 3.64 -6.32
C GLY A 149 -6.40 3.50 -5.67
N ILE A 150 -6.58 4.05 -4.46
CA ILE A 150 -7.88 4.12 -3.79
C ILE A 150 -8.80 5.14 -4.48
N ALA A 151 -8.29 6.33 -4.77
CA ALA A 151 -9.04 7.39 -5.45
C ALA A 151 -9.53 6.96 -6.84
N LEU A 152 -8.73 6.16 -7.56
CA LEU A 152 -9.06 5.58 -8.86
C LEU A 152 -9.97 4.35 -8.77
N GLY A 153 -10.27 3.85 -7.57
CA GLY A 153 -11.14 2.69 -7.37
C GLY A 153 -10.49 1.34 -7.70
N HIS A 154 -9.17 1.27 -7.85
CA HIS A 154 -8.43 0.02 -8.03
C HIS A 154 -8.26 -0.74 -6.72
N VAL A 155 -8.27 -0.01 -5.59
CA VAL A 155 -8.04 -0.54 -4.24
C VAL A 155 -9.15 -0.14 -3.29
N LYS A 156 -9.54 -1.07 -2.41
CA LYS A 156 -10.56 -0.81 -1.40
C LYS A 156 -10.08 0.24 -0.38
N LYS A 157 -11.01 0.99 0.21
CA LYS A 157 -10.68 2.02 1.21
C LYS A 157 -10.07 1.43 2.49
N ASP A 158 -10.50 0.22 2.85
CA ASP A 158 -10.02 -0.57 3.99
C ASP A 158 -8.88 -1.52 3.61
N TYR A 159 -8.02 -1.13 2.68
CA TYR A 159 -6.88 -1.92 2.25
C TYR A 159 -5.88 -2.24 3.38
N TYR A 160 -5.00 -3.19 3.07
CA TYR A 160 -3.93 -3.66 3.94
C TYR A 160 -2.60 -3.64 3.21
N ILE A 161 -1.53 -3.38 3.97
CA ILE A 161 -0.16 -3.42 3.48
C ILE A 161 0.54 -4.56 4.20
N ILE A 162 1.14 -5.45 3.42
CA ILE A 162 2.10 -6.43 3.91
C ILE A 162 3.40 -6.31 3.12
N THR A 163 4.42 -7.00 3.58
CA THR A 163 5.70 -7.13 2.89
C THR A 163 5.87 -8.51 2.26
N HIS A 164 6.75 -8.66 1.27
CA HIS A 164 6.94 -9.96 0.60
C HIS A 164 7.29 -11.09 1.59
N ARG A 165 8.13 -10.82 2.60
CA ARG A 165 8.47 -11.75 3.70
C ARG A 165 7.26 -12.29 4.49
N GLN A 166 6.14 -11.58 4.50
CA GLN A 166 4.90 -11.97 5.18
C GLN A 166 3.97 -12.83 4.30
N SER A 167 4.10 -12.70 2.98
CA SER A 167 3.20 -13.36 2.02
C SER A 167 3.35 -14.89 1.97
N GLN A 168 4.52 -15.38 2.40
CA GLN A 168 4.91 -16.79 2.36
C GLN A 168 5.41 -17.25 3.73
N ARG A 169 5.70 -18.55 3.86
CA ARG A 169 6.22 -19.13 5.11
C ARG A 169 7.44 -18.34 5.64
N PRO A 170 7.66 -18.29 6.96
CA PRO A 170 8.76 -17.52 7.53
C PRO A 170 10.11 -17.96 6.94
N GLY A 171 10.98 -17.01 6.62
CA GLY A 171 12.27 -17.27 6.00
C GLY A 171 12.24 -17.58 4.49
N TYR A 172 11.09 -17.52 3.82
CA TYR A 172 11.00 -17.71 2.36
C TYR A 172 11.78 -16.64 1.58
N THR A 173 11.73 -15.38 2.04
CA THR A 173 12.45 -14.26 1.45
C THR A 173 12.73 -13.20 2.51
N GLU A 174 13.86 -12.50 2.37
CA GLU A 174 14.18 -11.31 3.18
C GLU A 174 13.47 -10.06 2.65
N CYS A 175 12.99 -10.08 1.40
CA CYS A 175 12.35 -8.95 0.73
C CYS A 175 11.21 -8.36 1.57
N PRO A 176 11.12 -7.02 1.77
CA PRO A 176 11.85 -5.93 1.12
C PRO A 176 13.16 -5.49 1.82
N GLY A 177 13.75 -6.36 2.65
CA GLY A 177 14.89 -6.01 3.50
C GLY A 177 14.49 -5.27 4.77
N ASP A 178 15.30 -5.36 5.83
CA ASP A 178 14.94 -4.86 7.15
C ASP A 178 14.84 -3.33 7.18
N GLY A 179 15.66 -2.63 6.41
CA GLY A 179 15.59 -1.18 6.28
C GLY A 179 14.24 -0.69 5.75
N THR A 180 13.68 -1.34 4.72
CA THR A 180 12.31 -1.03 4.25
C THR A 180 11.26 -1.50 5.25
N PHE A 181 11.38 -2.71 5.78
CA PHE A 181 10.41 -3.28 6.71
C PHE A 181 10.23 -2.42 7.96
N ASN A 182 11.32 -1.92 8.55
CA ASN A 182 11.33 -1.10 9.77
C ASN A 182 10.64 0.28 9.63
N VAL A 183 10.39 0.71 8.38
CA VAL A 183 9.63 1.93 8.08
C VAL A 183 8.19 1.56 7.76
N VAL A 184 7.98 0.61 6.83
CA VAL A 184 6.65 0.21 6.36
C VAL A 184 5.81 -0.39 7.49
N ASN A 185 6.42 -1.08 8.46
CA ASN A 185 5.69 -1.67 9.58
C ASN A 185 5.06 -0.66 10.56
N LYS A 186 5.37 0.64 10.40
CA LYS A 186 4.78 1.74 11.17
C LYS A 186 3.65 2.45 10.44
N TRP A 187 3.37 2.09 9.18
CA TRP A 187 2.29 2.70 8.41
C TRP A 187 0.92 2.30 8.96
N SER A 188 -0.05 3.20 8.91
CA SER A 188 -1.37 3.04 9.56
C SER A 188 -2.19 1.85 9.05
N ARG A 189 -1.91 1.38 7.82
CA ARG A 189 -2.57 0.23 7.18
C ARG A 189 -1.65 -0.99 7.06
N PHE A 190 -0.51 -0.98 7.74
CA PHE A 190 0.35 -2.15 7.85
C PHE A 190 -0.34 -3.22 8.69
N CYS A 191 -0.39 -4.43 8.16
CA CYS A 191 -0.91 -5.60 8.83
C CYS A 191 0.24 -6.51 9.26
N SER A 192 0.24 -6.94 10.52
CA SER A 192 1.29 -7.79 11.08
C SER A 192 1.13 -9.28 10.72
N PHE A 193 0.18 -9.61 9.84
CA PHE A 193 -0.04 -10.96 9.34
C PHE A 193 1.30 -11.60 8.94
N GLN A 194 1.54 -12.80 9.45
CA GLN A 194 2.64 -13.65 9.02
C GLN A 194 2.06 -14.99 8.62
N ASN A 195 2.36 -15.43 7.40
CA ASN A 195 1.96 -16.75 7.00
C ASN A 195 2.70 -17.81 7.84
N SER A 196 1.95 -18.70 8.50
CA SER A 196 2.49 -19.77 9.34
C SER A 196 3.16 -20.90 8.56
N GLY A 197 2.97 -20.96 7.23
CA GLY A 197 3.39 -22.08 6.39
C GLY A 197 2.57 -23.36 6.60
N ALA A 198 1.51 -23.30 7.42
CA ALA A 198 0.64 -24.44 7.68
C ALA A 198 -0.10 -24.90 6.40
N ASN A 199 -0.49 -26.17 6.38
CA ASN A 199 -1.33 -26.71 5.31
C ASN A 199 -2.69 -25.99 5.34
N LEU A 200 -3.10 -25.47 4.19
CA LEU A 200 -4.40 -24.83 4.02
C LEU A 200 -5.49 -25.89 4.02
N THR A 201 -6.66 -25.57 4.59
CA THR A 201 -7.86 -26.38 4.34
C THR A 201 -8.32 -26.19 2.89
N VAL A 202 -9.18 -27.10 2.40
CA VAL A 202 -9.60 -27.14 0.97
C VAL A 202 -10.19 -25.81 0.47
N ASN A 203 -10.74 -24.98 1.36
CA ASN A 203 -11.39 -23.72 1.03
C ASN A 203 -10.60 -22.47 1.46
N GLU A 204 -9.40 -22.63 2.01
CA GLU A 204 -8.57 -21.52 2.46
C GLU A 204 -7.48 -21.20 1.44
N THR A 205 -7.27 -19.90 1.25
CA THR A 205 -6.12 -19.37 0.54
C THR A 205 -5.25 -18.60 1.53
N ARG A 206 -3.95 -18.44 1.23
CA ARG A 206 -3.07 -17.58 2.05
C ARG A 206 -3.61 -16.15 2.14
N VAL A 207 -4.21 -15.68 1.05
CA VAL A 207 -4.87 -14.37 0.97
C VAL A 207 -6.08 -14.30 1.90
N SER A 208 -6.96 -15.31 1.91
CA SER A 208 -8.15 -15.30 2.79
C SER A 208 -7.76 -15.38 4.27
N LEU A 209 -6.71 -16.12 4.61
CA LEU A 209 -6.13 -16.12 5.96
C LEU A 209 -5.57 -14.75 6.34
N GLY A 210 -4.83 -14.13 5.42
CA GLY A 210 -4.33 -12.77 5.58
C GLY A 210 -5.45 -11.76 5.78
N LEU A 211 -6.49 -11.82 4.95
CA LEU A 211 -7.65 -10.94 5.04
C LEU A 211 -8.33 -11.04 6.40
N ASN A 212 -8.67 -12.25 6.83
CA ASN A 212 -9.32 -12.48 8.13
C ASN A 212 -8.46 -11.97 9.30
N PHE A 213 -7.14 -12.16 9.24
CA PHE A 213 -6.23 -11.66 10.26
C PHE A 213 -6.20 -10.13 10.28
N CYS A 214 -5.97 -9.51 9.12
CA CYS A 214 -5.83 -8.06 9.00
C CYS A 214 -7.14 -7.32 9.31
N GLU A 215 -8.28 -7.87 8.93
CA GLU A 215 -9.60 -7.36 9.32
C GLU A 215 -9.77 -7.37 10.84
N LYS A 216 -9.36 -8.44 11.53
CA LYS A 216 -9.42 -8.49 12.99
C LYS A 216 -8.45 -7.50 13.64
N GLU A 217 -7.23 -7.41 13.14
CA GLU A 217 -6.20 -6.53 13.68
C GLU A 217 -6.55 -5.04 13.52
N LEU A 218 -6.88 -4.63 12.30
CA LEU A 218 -7.04 -3.22 11.94
C LEU A 218 -8.52 -2.77 11.96
N GLY A 219 -9.47 -3.70 11.87
CA GLY A 219 -10.91 -3.42 11.97
C GLY A 219 -11.36 -3.19 13.41
N LEU A 220 -10.86 -3.97 14.38
CA LEU A 220 -11.14 -3.75 15.81
C LEU A 220 -10.45 -2.48 16.35
N SER A 221 -9.41 -1.99 15.67
CA SER A 221 -8.73 -0.74 16.06
C SER A 221 -9.54 0.53 15.72
N SER A 222 -10.61 0.44 14.92
CA SER A 222 -11.49 1.57 14.60
C SER A 222 -12.58 1.85 15.65
N SER A 223 -12.78 0.93 16.59
CA SER A 223 -13.56 1.16 17.81
C SER A 223 -12.60 1.38 18.98
N ALA A 224 -12.33 2.65 19.30
CA ALA A 224 -11.80 3.01 20.61
C ALA A 224 -12.63 2.32 21.71
N PRO A 225 -12.03 1.83 22.80
CA PRO A 225 -12.81 1.32 23.91
C PRO A 225 -13.66 2.47 24.43
N ILE A 226 -14.98 2.34 24.29
CA ILE A 226 -15.93 3.09 25.10
C ILE A 226 -15.62 2.63 26.53
N HIS A 227 -14.83 3.41 27.25
CA HIS A 227 -14.90 3.39 28.71
C HIS A 227 -16.35 3.70 29.06
N LEU A 228 -17.12 2.64 29.30
CA LEU A 228 -18.38 2.68 30.00
C LEU A 228 -18.12 3.27 31.38
N PHE A 229 -18.13 4.61 31.47
CA PHE A 229 -18.48 5.27 32.71
C PHE A 229 -19.97 4.97 32.92
N THR A 230 -20.21 3.95 33.75
CA THR A 230 -21.51 3.68 34.35
C THR A 230 -22.00 4.94 35.08
N PRO A 231 -23.24 5.41 34.83
CA PRO A 231 -23.82 6.52 35.59
C PRO A 231 -24.55 5.96 36.82
N ILE A 232 -23.83 5.71 37.90
CA ILE A 232 -24.37 5.47 39.25
C ILE A 232 -23.30 6.04 40.19
N VAL A 233 -23.44 7.22 40.81
CA VAL A 233 -24.34 7.52 41.93
C VAL A 233 -24.65 9.02 41.92
N LEU A 234 -25.92 9.36 41.76
CA LEU A 234 -26.51 10.61 42.23
C LEU A 234 -27.01 10.34 43.65
N PHE A 235 -26.29 10.76 44.71
CA PHE A 235 -26.86 10.97 46.05
C PHE A 235 -25.83 11.66 46.98
N HIS A 236 -26.27 12.73 47.66
CA HIS A 236 -25.61 13.46 48.77
C HIS A 236 -24.37 14.31 48.38
N LEU A 237 -24.24 15.61 48.64
CA LEU A 237 -24.89 16.52 49.58
C LEU A 237 -24.81 17.94 49.00
N LEU A 238 -25.97 18.55 48.73
CA LEU A 238 -26.17 19.99 48.87
C LEU A 238 -26.35 20.22 50.38
N LEU A 239 -25.33 20.76 51.05
CA LEU A 239 -25.39 21.59 52.27
C LEU A 239 -24.02 21.58 52.94
N THR A 240 -23.24 22.63 52.70
CA THR A 240 -22.56 23.37 53.77
C THR A 240 -22.05 24.72 53.23
N TYR A 241 -22.76 25.78 53.63
CA TYR A 241 -22.25 27.08 54.10
C TYR A 241 -21.01 27.68 53.39
N LEU A 242 -21.16 28.77 52.64
CA LEU A 242 -21.08 30.14 53.18
C LEU A 242 -19.96 30.30 54.22
N PHE A 243 -18.80 30.72 53.73
CA PHE A 243 -18.00 31.77 54.37
C PHE A 243 -17.90 32.93 53.39
#